data_AF-A0A010REU3-F1
#
_entry.id   AF-A0A010REU3-F1
#
_cell.length_a   1.000
_cell.length_b   1.000
_cell.length_c   1.000
_cell.angle_alpha   90.00
_cell.angle_beta   90.00
_cell.angle_gamma   90.00
#
_symmetry.space_group_name_H-M   'P 1'
#
loop_
_entity.id
_entity.type
_entity.pdbx_description
1 polymer ?
#
loop_
_entity_poly.entity_id
_entity_poly.type
_entity_poly.pdbx_seq_one_letter_code
_entity_poly.pdbx_strand_id
1 'polypeptide(L)'
;MYSLDNVNNHPPRWKALPAEIRLTILEQVEIGNKGHDLSGWASVSREWQAFFEPRIFQHLKLRYPGPDIDGLSSSVHGYRTDLVKEISLHVSLDENDNVDKFDELETRNTIKPNNKIFSQAL
;
A
#
# COMPACT_ATOMS: atom_id res chain seq x y z
N MET A 1 22.03 49.83 -10.90
CA MET A 1 21.50 48.78 -11.79
C MET A 1 22.11 47.47 -11.30
N TYR A 2 21.41 46.72 -10.45
CA TYR A 2 21.93 45.47 -9.90
C TYR A 2 21.81 44.38 -10.96
N SER A 3 22.95 43.81 -11.38
CA SER A 3 23.00 42.65 -12.25
C SER A 3 22.59 41.42 -11.43
N LEU A 4 21.38 40.90 -11.70
CA LEU A 4 20.96 39.57 -11.27
C LEU A 4 21.60 38.56 -12.22
N ASP A 5 22.93 38.43 -12.12
CA ASP A 5 23.65 37.36 -12.80
C ASP A 5 23.29 36.03 -12.14
N ASN A 6 22.25 35.42 -12.71
CA ASN A 6 22.28 34.02 -13.13
C ASN A 6 22.84 33.05 -12.09
N VAL A 7 22.13 32.90 -10.97
CA VAL A 7 22.26 31.68 -10.18
C VAL A 7 21.63 30.58 -11.01
N ASN A 8 22.47 29.79 -11.68
CA ASN A 8 22.13 28.46 -12.18
C ASN A 8 21.67 27.62 -10.98
N ASN A 9 20.43 27.84 -10.53
CA ASN A 9 19.76 27.13 -9.46
C ASN A 9 19.37 25.75 -9.98
N HIS A 10 20.37 24.92 -10.27
CA HIS A 10 20.11 23.49 -10.19
C HIS A 10 19.78 23.21 -8.73
N PRO A 11 18.59 22.67 -8.42
CA PRO A 11 18.29 22.24 -7.07
C PRO A 11 19.43 21.32 -6.62
N PRO A 12 19.90 21.46 -5.36
CA PRO A 12 20.97 20.62 -4.85
C PRO A 12 20.58 19.16 -5.13
N ARG A 13 21.51 18.42 -5.76
CA ARG A 13 21.34 16.98 -5.99
C ARG A 13 20.92 16.36 -4.66
N TRP A 14 19.96 15.42 -4.66
CA TRP A 14 19.44 14.80 -3.45
C TRP A 14 20.55 14.43 -2.43
N LYS A 15 21.65 13.84 -2.89
CA LYS A 15 22.79 13.44 -2.06
C LYS A 15 23.65 14.57 -1.49
N ALA A 16 23.50 15.81 -1.97
CA ALA A 16 24.15 16.99 -1.41
C ALA A 16 23.42 17.50 -0.16
N LEU A 17 22.18 17.07 0.08
CA LEU A 17 21.43 17.41 1.28
C LEU A 17 21.92 16.58 2.48
N PRO A 18 22.08 17.20 3.67
CA PRO A 18 22.29 16.48 4.91
C PRO A 18 21.21 15.41 5.14
N ALA A 19 21.57 14.35 5.88
CA ALA A 19 20.67 13.22 6.11
C ALA A 19 19.39 13.64 6.82
N GLU A 20 19.51 14.59 7.75
CA GLU A 20 18.42 15.17 8.53
C GLU A 20 17.43 15.90 7.60
N ILE A 21 17.93 16.68 6.65
CA ILE A 21 17.08 17.40 5.68
C ILE A 21 16.38 16.41 4.75
N ARG A 22 17.09 15.38 4.28
CA ARG A 22 16.49 14.31 3.47
C ARG A 22 15.39 13.58 4.23
N LEU A 23 15.62 13.25 5.49
CA LEU A 23 14.64 12.60 6.35
C LEU A 23 13.40 13.48 6.54
N THR A 24 13.58 14.77 6.87
CA THR A 24 12.45 15.71 6.99
C THR A 24 11.65 15.79 5.69
N ILE A 25 12.30 15.80 4.53
CA ILE A 25 11.59 15.78 3.23
C ILE A 25 10.78 14.50 3.08
N LEU A 26 11.35 13.33 3.38
CA LEU A 26 10.65 12.05 3.29
C LEU A 26 9.43 11.99 4.22
N GLU A 27 9.54 12.51 5.44
CA GLU A 27 8.44 12.64 6.39
C GLU A 27 7.34 13.59 5.88
N GLN A 28 7.71 14.71 5.27
CA GLN A 28 6.73 15.63 4.67
C GLN A 28 6.03 15.00 3.46
N VAL A 29 6.74 14.24 2.63
CA VAL A 29 6.16 13.47 1.52
C VAL A 29 5.16 12.45 2.06
N GLU A 30 5.51 11.72 3.11
CA GLU A 30 4.58 10.78 3.75
C GLU A 30 3.31 11.47 4.24
N ILE A 31 3.44 12.58 4.98
CA ILE A 31 2.30 13.32 5.54
C ILE A 31 1.39 13.87 4.44
N GLY A 32 1.98 14.41 3.36
CA GLY A 32 1.25 14.96 2.22
C GLY A 32 0.54 13.91 1.36
N ASN A 33 0.89 12.62 1.50
CA ASN A 33 0.38 11.52 0.68
C ASN A 33 -0.51 10.55 1.46
N LYS A 34 -1.18 11.00 2.53
CA LYS A 34 -2.20 10.20 3.24
C LYS A 34 -3.34 9.84 2.27
N GLY A 35 -3.22 8.67 1.63
CA GLY A 35 -4.17 8.15 0.64
C GLY A 35 -3.60 7.93 -0.77
N HIS A 36 -2.39 8.37 -1.07
CA HIS A 36 -1.70 8.05 -2.33
C HIS A 36 -0.84 6.78 -2.20
N ASP A 37 -0.62 6.12 -3.34
CA ASP A 37 0.17 4.89 -3.40
C ASP A 37 1.65 5.16 -3.08
N LEU A 38 2.04 4.84 -1.84
CA LEU A 38 3.41 4.96 -1.35
C LEU A 38 4.41 4.12 -2.18
N SER A 39 3.93 3.14 -2.96
CA SER A 39 4.78 2.31 -3.83
C SER A 39 5.54 3.16 -4.86
N GLY A 40 4.92 4.23 -5.37
CA GLY A 40 5.56 5.16 -6.30
C GLY A 40 6.77 5.84 -5.68
N TRP A 41 6.66 6.26 -4.42
CA TRP A 41 7.77 6.88 -3.69
C TRP A 41 8.88 5.88 -3.34
N ALA A 42 8.53 4.64 -3.00
CA ALA A 42 9.51 3.57 -2.76
C ALA A 42 10.38 3.26 -4.00
N SER A 43 9.90 3.55 -5.22
CA SER A 43 10.63 3.30 -6.46
C SER A 43 11.71 4.33 -6.80
N VAL A 44 11.75 5.48 -6.12
CA VAL A 44 12.62 6.62 -6.47
C VAL A 44 14.11 6.29 -6.30
N SER A 45 14.48 5.68 -5.18
CA SER A 45 15.86 5.27 -4.88
C SER A 45 15.89 4.27 -3.72
N ARG A 46 17.04 3.61 -3.49
CA ARG A 46 17.22 2.69 -2.34
C ARG A 46 16.94 3.34 -0.98
N GLU A 47 17.24 4.62 -0.84
CA GLU A 47 16.99 5.36 0.39
C GLU A 47 15.50 5.58 0.62
N TRP A 48 14.78 5.96 -0.44
CA TRP A 48 13.33 6.13 -0.39
C TRP A 48 12.63 4.79 -0.18
N GLN A 49 13.09 3.75 -0.86
CA GLN A 49 12.64 2.38 -0.66
C GLN A 49 12.74 1.98 0.82
N ALA A 50 13.91 2.15 1.45
CA ALA A 50 14.12 1.83 2.86
C ALA A 50 13.22 2.63 3.81
N PHE A 51 12.86 3.87 3.45
CA PHE A 51 11.95 4.68 4.23
C PHE A 51 10.48 4.27 4.07
N PHE A 52 10.01 4.05 2.84
CA PHE A 52 8.60 3.84 2.54
C PHE A 52 8.14 2.38 2.66
N GLU A 53 8.99 1.39 2.32
CA GLU A 53 8.58 -0.02 2.36
C GLU A 53 8.10 -0.51 3.72
N PRO A 54 8.71 -0.14 4.86
CA PRO A 54 8.15 -0.49 6.16
C PRO A 54 6.69 -0.03 6.31
N ARG A 55 6.33 1.13 5.79
CA ARG A 55 4.95 1.67 5.88
C ARG A 55 3.99 0.97 4.92
N ILE A 56 4.49 0.59 3.74
CA ILE A 56 3.72 -0.14 2.72
C ILE A 56 3.40 -1.55 3.21
N PHE A 57 4.41 -2.27 3.71
CA PHE A 57 4.30 -3.70 4.02
C PHE A 57 3.84 -3.98 5.45
N GLN A 58 3.87 -3.01 6.37
CA GLN A 58 3.46 -3.24 7.77
C GLN A 58 2.03 -3.76 7.91
N HIS A 59 1.10 -3.23 7.11
CA HIS A 59 -0.31 -3.65 7.13
C HIS A 59 -0.77 -3.95 5.71
N LEU A 60 -0.88 -5.24 5.38
CA LEU A 60 -1.34 -5.68 4.06
C LEU A 60 -2.86 -5.84 4.07
N LYS A 61 -3.53 -5.22 3.11
CA LYS A 61 -4.96 -5.41 2.87
C LYS A 61 -5.13 -6.13 1.55
N LEU A 62 -5.45 -7.42 1.60
CA LEU A 62 -5.52 -8.29 0.44
C LEU A 62 -6.97 -8.61 0.11
N ARG A 63 -7.32 -8.61 -1.17
CA ARG A 63 -8.64 -9.06 -1.62
C ARG A 63 -8.59 -10.48 -2.14
N TYR A 64 -9.55 -11.29 -1.72
CA TYR A 64 -9.76 -12.65 -2.19
C TYR A 64 -11.18 -12.83 -2.74
N PRO A 65 -11.37 -13.47 -3.89
CA PRO A 65 -10.33 -13.84 -4.86
C PRO A 65 -9.76 -12.59 -5.57
N GLY A 66 -8.53 -12.66 -6.06
CA GLY A 66 -7.95 -11.55 -6.82
C GLY A 66 -6.42 -11.56 -6.94
N PRO A 67 -5.87 -10.60 -7.70
CA PRO A 67 -4.44 -10.52 -8.00
C PRO A 67 -3.57 -10.26 -6.76
N ASP A 68 -4.15 -9.70 -5.69
CA ASP A 68 -3.45 -9.46 -4.42
C ASP A 68 -2.93 -10.77 -3.82
N ILE A 69 -3.67 -11.86 -3.99
CA ILE A 69 -3.33 -13.18 -3.46
C ILE A 69 -2.38 -13.90 -4.42
N ASP A 70 -2.68 -13.87 -5.72
CA ASP A 70 -1.85 -14.49 -6.75
C ASP A 70 -0.43 -13.90 -6.76
N GLY A 71 -0.32 -12.59 -6.55
CA GLY A 71 0.94 -11.84 -6.53
C GLY A 71 1.62 -11.74 -5.16
N LEU A 72 1.01 -12.24 -4.08
CA LEU A 72 1.48 -11.99 -2.71
C LEU A 72 2.90 -12.50 -2.51
N SER A 73 3.17 -13.75 -2.89
CA SER A 73 4.50 -14.39 -2.73
C SER A 73 5.59 -13.68 -3.52
N SER A 74 5.24 -13.07 -4.66
CA SER A 74 6.18 -12.30 -5.49
C SER A 74 6.43 -10.89 -4.97
N SER A 75 5.51 -10.34 -4.18
CA SER A 75 5.61 -8.98 -3.62
C SER A 75 6.23 -8.99 -2.23
N VAL A 76 5.89 -10.01 -1.43
CA VAL A 76 6.29 -10.19 -0.02
C VAL A 76 7.22 -11.40 0.08
N HIS A 77 8.51 -11.16 -0.19
CA HIS A 77 9.56 -12.16 -0.08
C HIS A 77 10.85 -11.55 0.48
N GLY A 78 11.75 -12.42 0.96
CA GLY A 78 13.02 -11.99 1.54
C GLY A 78 12.81 -11.03 2.72
N TYR A 79 13.60 -9.96 2.82
CA TYR A 79 13.50 -9.02 3.94
C TYR A 79 12.12 -8.35 4.11
N ARG A 80 11.28 -8.33 3.06
CA ARG A 80 9.93 -7.76 3.14
C ARG A 80 9.01 -8.60 4.02
N THR A 81 9.27 -9.89 4.21
CA THR A 81 8.49 -10.71 5.15
C THR A 81 8.63 -10.19 6.58
N ASP A 82 9.81 -9.67 6.93
CA ASP A 82 10.10 -9.15 8.27
C ASP A 82 9.45 -7.76 8.52
N LEU A 83 8.98 -7.11 7.45
CA LEU A 83 8.26 -5.84 7.54
C LEU A 83 6.77 -6.02 7.85
N VAL A 84 6.20 -7.19 7.52
CA VAL A 84 4.77 -7.45 7.68
C VAL A 84 4.41 -7.68 9.14
N LYS A 85 3.47 -6.90 9.68
CA LYS A 85 2.97 -7.06 11.05
C LYS A 85 1.52 -7.50 11.10
N GLU A 86 0.72 -7.10 10.11
CA GLU A 86 -0.70 -7.42 10.03
C GLU A 86 -1.12 -7.71 8.58
N ILE A 87 -1.97 -8.71 8.41
CA ILE A 87 -2.62 -9.03 7.13
C ILE A 87 -4.13 -9.04 7.36
N SER A 88 -4.83 -8.15 6.66
CA SER A 88 -6.28 -8.16 6.57
C SER A 88 -6.71 -8.78 5.24
N LEU A 89 -7.54 -9.82 5.28
CA LEU A 89 -8.08 -10.47 4.11
C LEU A 89 -9.54 -10.06 3.90
N HIS A 90 -9.83 -9.37 2.81
CA HIS A 90 -11.17 -9.02 2.37
C HIS A 90 -11.68 -10.09 1.41
N VAL A 91 -12.63 -10.90 1.89
CA VAL A 91 -13.27 -11.94 1.08
C VAL A 91 -14.49 -11.35 0.38
N SER A 92 -14.42 -11.24 -0.94
CA SER A 92 -15.55 -10.84 -1.78
C SER A 92 -16.52 -12.01 -1.93
N LEU A 93 -17.79 -11.74 -1.63
CA LEU A 93 -18.90 -12.66 -1.87
C LEU A 93 -19.69 -12.16 -3.08
N ASP A 94 -20.53 -13.02 -3.64
CA ASP A 94 -21.43 -12.63 -4.74
C ASP A 94 -22.39 -11.52 -4.29
N GLU A 95 -22.72 -10.60 -5.21
CA GLU A 95 -23.69 -9.54 -4.96
C GLU A 95 -25.06 -10.16 -4.64
N ASN A 96 -25.56 -9.91 -3.43
CA ASN A 96 -26.96 -10.16 -3.12
C ASN A 96 -27.78 -9.07 -3.81
N ASP A 97 -28.51 -9.40 -4.87
CA ASP A 97 -29.46 -8.54 -5.61
C ASP A 97 -30.61 -7.96 -4.74
N ASN A 98 -30.58 -8.18 -3.43
CA ASN A 98 -31.66 -7.82 -2.54
C ASN A 98 -31.52 -6.36 -2.09
N VAL A 99 -31.86 -5.44 -3.00
CA VAL A 99 -31.92 -3.99 -2.76
C VAL A 99 -32.76 -3.61 -1.52
N ASP A 100 -33.63 -4.51 -1.04
CA ASP A 100 -34.51 -4.28 0.12
C ASP A 100 -34.40 -5.33 1.25
N LYS A 101 -33.37 -6.19 1.28
CA LYS A 101 -33.25 -7.26 2.32
C LYS A 101 -31.91 -7.26 3.03
N PHE A 102 -31.68 -6.20 3.78
CA PHE A 102 -30.63 -6.17 4.80
C PHE A 102 -31.14 -6.87 6.07
N ASP A 103 -30.25 -7.51 6.84
CA ASP A 103 -30.55 -8.24 8.08
C ASP A 103 -31.44 -9.49 7.99
N GLU A 104 -31.76 -9.97 6.77
CA GLU A 104 -32.38 -11.29 6.60
C GLU A 104 -31.35 -12.42 6.84
N LEU A 105 -31.80 -13.51 7.48
CA LEU A 105 -31.00 -14.72 7.64
C LEU A 105 -30.58 -15.28 6.28
N GLU A 106 -29.30 -15.66 6.16
CA GLU A 106 -28.79 -16.31 4.95
C GLU A 106 -29.61 -17.57 4.63
N THR A 107 -29.91 -17.76 3.35
CA THR A 107 -30.61 -18.96 2.89
C THR A 107 -29.62 -20.11 2.69
N ARG A 108 -30.09 -21.36 2.63
CA ARG A 108 -29.22 -22.50 2.28
C ARG A 108 -28.48 -22.32 0.95
N ASN A 109 -29.07 -21.55 0.03
CA ASN A 109 -28.51 -21.26 -1.29
C ASN A 109 -27.38 -20.23 -1.24
N THR A 110 -27.31 -19.39 -0.20
CA THR A 110 -26.21 -18.41 0.02
C THR A 110 -25.17 -18.93 1.01
N ILE A 111 -25.59 -19.68 2.05
CA ILE A 111 -24.68 -20.28 3.04
C ILE A 111 -23.65 -21.20 2.37
N LYS A 112 -24.11 -22.10 1.49
CA LYS A 112 -23.23 -23.09 0.86
C LYS A 112 -22.13 -22.46 0.00
N PRO A 113 -22.41 -21.51 -0.91
CA PRO A 113 -21.36 -20.83 -1.67
C PRO A 113 -20.48 -19.94 -0.79
N ASN A 114 -21.03 -19.19 0.18
CA ASN A 114 -20.24 -18.34 1.07
C ASN A 114 -19.24 -19.16 1.89
N ASN A 115 -19.69 -20.26 2.51
CA ASN A 115 -18.82 -21.18 3.25
C ASN A 115 -17.74 -21.80 2.38
N LYS A 116 -18.04 -22.08 1.10
CA LYS A 116 -17.05 -22.57 0.15
C LYS A 116 -15.96 -21.51 -0.07
N ILE A 117 -16.33 -20.24 -0.32
CA ILE A 117 -15.37 -19.15 -0.51
C ILE A 117 -14.52 -18.96 0.75
N PHE A 118 -15.14 -18.91 1.94
CA PHE A 118 -14.39 -18.79 3.20
C PHE A 118 -13.42 -19.95 3.42
N SER A 119 -13.82 -21.18 3.11
CA SER A 119 -12.94 -22.36 3.26
C SER A 119 -11.78 -22.37 2.27
N GLN A 120 -11.88 -21.66 1.15
CA GLN A 120 -10.79 -21.54 0.18
C GLN A 120 -9.87 -20.34 0.46
N ALA A 121 -10.31 -19.41 1.32
CA ALA A 121 -9.58 -18.23 1.72
C ALA A 121 -8.73 -18.42 2.99
N LEU A 122 -9.02 -19.47 3.78
CA LEU A 122 -8.35 -19.87 5.03
C LEU A 122 -7.35 -21.02 4.78
#